data_AF-A0A087TJK1-F1
#
_entry.id   AF-A0A087TJK1-F1
#
_cell.length_a   1.000
_cell.length_b   1.000
_cell.length_c   1.000
_cell.angle_alpha   90.00
_cell.angle_beta   90.00
_cell.angle_gamma   90.00
#
_symmetry.space_group_name_H-M   'P 1'
#
loop_
_entity.id
_entity.type
_entity.pdbx_description
1 polymer ?
#
loop_
_entity_poly.entity_id
_entity_poly.type
_entity_poly.pdbx_seq_one_letter_code
_entity_poly.pdbx_strand_id
1 'polypeptide(L)' 'MSTFDGVIKEYPLISIDRFLKEEECDNYASTVYFLSHCHTDHMKGLEDKEFYEHLKARFAYYPHFVSHP' A
#
# COMPACT_ATOMS: atom_id res chain seq x y z
N MET A 1 -16.89 6.96 6.03
CA MET A 1 -16.17 7.96 5.20
C MET A 1 -15.02 8.52 6.01
N SER A 2 -13.84 7.94 5.84
CA SER A 2 -12.60 8.49 6.36
C SER A 2 -12.13 9.66 5.47
N THR A 3 -11.71 10.77 6.09
CA THR A 3 -11.03 11.90 5.41
C THR A 3 -9.50 11.74 5.43
N PHE A 4 -9.02 10.56 5.80
CA PHE A 4 -7.61 10.26 5.89
C PHE A 4 -7.07 9.84 4.51
N ASP A 5 -5.98 10.46 4.07
CA ASP A 5 -5.36 10.19 2.77
C ASP A 5 -4.35 9.03 2.80
N GLY A 6 -4.41 8.25 3.86
CA GLY A 6 -3.66 7.00 4.02
C GLY A 6 -2.24 7.16 4.51
N VAL A 7 -1.60 8.32 4.35
CA VAL A 7 -0.23 8.56 4.81
C VAL A 7 -0.20 9.29 6.15
N ILE A 8 0.57 8.76 7.11
CA ILE A 8 0.86 9.45 8.37
C ILE A 8 2.05 10.38 8.16
N LYS A 9 1.94 11.67 8.50
CA LYS A 9 3.01 12.66 8.25
C LYS A 9 4.31 12.32 8.96
N GLU A 10 4.21 11.75 10.15
CA GLU A 10 5.34 11.28 10.96
C GLU A 10 5.99 10.02 10.37
N TYR A 11 5.24 9.25 9.57
CA TYR A 11 5.67 7.99 8.95
C TYR A 11 5.29 7.96 7.46
N PRO A 12 5.96 8.76 6.62
CA PRO A 12 5.58 8.94 5.21
C PRO A 12 5.75 7.67 4.35
N LEU A 13 6.41 6.64 4.89
CA LEU A 13 6.61 5.35 4.23
C LEU A 13 5.53 4.32 4.59
N ILE A 14 4.54 4.69 5.40
CA ILE A 14 3.44 3.82 5.81
C ILE A 14 2.14 4.37 5.21
N SER A 15 1.44 3.51 4.46
CA SER A 15 0.09 3.79 3.99
C SER A 15 -0.94 2.90 4.68
N ILE A 16 -2.08 3.46 5.05
CA ILE A 16 -3.18 2.78 5.75
C ILE A 16 -4.50 3.06 5.05
N ASP A 17 -5.28 2.03 4.72
CA ASP A 17 -6.65 2.12 4.18
C ASP A 17 -6.81 2.89 2.84
N ARG A 18 -5.71 3.31 2.22
CA ARG A 18 -5.68 3.91 0.89
C ARG A 18 -4.46 3.41 0.12
N PHE A 19 -4.71 2.88 -1.06
CA PHE A 19 -3.75 2.15 -1.87
C PHE A 19 -3.74 2.68 -3.31
N LEU A 20 -3.91 3.99 -3.47
CA LEU A 20 -3.99 4.66 -4.76
C LEU A 20 -2.75 5.51 -5.02
N LYS A 21 -2.53 5.82 -6.29
CA LYS A 21 -1.57 6.83 -6.69
C LYS A 21 -2.35 8.05 -7.19
N GLU A 22 -2.34 9.12 -6.40
CA GLU A 22 -3.00 10.38 -6.75
C GLU A 22 -1.96 11.50 -6.91
N GLU A 23 -2.29 12.56 -7.65
CA GLU A 23 -1.36 13.68 -7.89
C GLU A 23 -0.93 14.39 -6.59
N GLU A 24 -1.83 14.45 -5.61
CA GLU A 24 -1.59 15.11 -4.32
C GLU A 24 -0.98 14.16 -3.27
N CYS A 25 -1.16 12.84 -3.43
CA CYS A 25 -0.68 11.83 -2.50
C CYS A 25 -0.32 10.52 -3.23
N ASP A 26 0.97 10.18 -3.26
CA ASP A 26 1.44 8.93 -3.84
C ASP A 26 1.59 7.86 -2.74
N ASN A 27 0.54 7.07 -2.49
CA ASN A 27 0.63 5.96 -1.53
C ASN A 27 1.63 4.88 -2.00
N TYR A 28 2.01 4.82 -3.29
CA TYR A 28 2.96 3.83 -3.81
C TYR A 28 4.41 4.11 -3.36
N ALA A 29 4.67 5.32 -2.85
CA ALA A 29 5.93 5.63 -2.17
C ALA A 29 6.11 4.84 -0.87
N SER A 30 5.04 4.26 -0.32
CA SER A 30 5.08 3.49 0.93
C SER A 30 5.85 2.19 0.78
N THR A 31 6.52 1.80 1.86
CA THR A 31 7.21 0.51 1.99
C THR A 31 6.32 -0.54 2.63
N VAL A 32 5.33 -0.11 3.41
CA VAL A 32 4.41 -0.98 4.15
C VAL A 32 2.98 -0.44 4.01
N TYR A 33 2.04 -1.36 3.88
CA TYR A 33 0.62 -1.09 3.71
C TYR A 33 -0.16 -1.79 4.83
N PHE A 34 -1.08 -1.07 5.48
CA PHE A 34 -1.98 -1.62 6.47
C PHE A 34 -3.43 -1.46 6.01
N LEU A 35 -4.23 -2.50 6.25
CA LEU A 35 -5.68 -2.43 6.16
C LEU A 35 -6.23 -2.59 7.58
N SER A 36 -6.85 -1.55 8.10
CA SER A 36 -7.39 -1.55 9.45
C SER A 36 -8.60 -2.48 9.57
N HIS A 37 -9.48 -2.49 8.55
CA HIS A 37 -10.65 -3.35 8.46
C HIS A 37 -11.24 -3.38 7.04
N CYS A 38 -12.09 -4.39 6.76
CA CYS A 38 -12.64 -4.64 5.42
C CYS A 38 -13.98 -3.94 5.17
N HIS A 39 -13.99 -2.61 5.19
CA HIS A 39 -15.11 -1.83 4.68
C HIS A 39 -14.72 -1.14 3.36
N THR A 40 -15.68 -0.95 2.46
CA THR A 40 -15.44 -0.45 1.11
C THR A 40 -14.81 0.94 1.09
N ASP A 41 -15.03 1.78 2.09
CA ASP A 41 -14.41 3.11 2.18
C ASP A 41 -12.94 3.09 2.65
N HIS A 42 -12.45 1.94 3.13
CA HIS A 42 -11.07 1.70 3.58
C HIS A 42 -10.25 0.82 2.61
N MET A 43 -10.85 0.41 1.50
CA MET A 43 -10.22 -0.49 0.51
C MET A 43 -9.90 0.22 -0.80
N LYS A 44 -9.92 1.55 -0.83
CA LYS A 44 -9.73 2.32 -2.07
C LYS A 44 -8.37 2.00 -2.71
N GLY A 45 -8.41 1.50 -3.95
CA GLY A 45 -7.23 1.11 -4.73
C GLY A 45 -6.69 -0.29 -4.42
N LEU A 46 -7.30 -1.03 -3.48
CA LEU A 46 -6.85 -2.37 -3.13
C LEU A 46 -7.13 -3.37 -4.26
N GLU A 47 -8.25 -3.18 -4.98
CA GLU A 47 -8.65 -3.96 -6.15
C GLU A 47 -7.95 -3.54 -7.44
N ASP A 48 -7.19 -2.43 -7.43
CA ASP A 48 -6.60 -1.89 -8.64
C ASP A 48 -5.46 -2.77 -9.14
N LYS A 49 -5.50 -3.06 -10.43
CA LYS A 49 -4.44 -3.84 -11.10
C LYS A 49 -3.07 -3.17 -10.94
N GLU A 50 -3.01 -1.85 -10.98
CA GLU A 50 -1.77 -1.10 -10.80
C GLU A 50 -1.16 -1.34 -9.41
N PHE A 51 -1.98 -1.38 -8.36
CA PHE A 51 -1.53 -1.63 -7.00
C PHE A 51 -1.01 -3.07 -6.88
N TYR A 52 -1.72 -4.03 -7.46
CA TYR A 52 -1.28 -5.42 -7.52
C TYR A 52 0.07 -5.60 -8.23
N GLU A 53 0.26 -4.96 -9.39
CA GLU A 53 1.54 -4.99 -10.11
C GLU A 53 2.66 -4.27 -9.33
N HIS A 54 2.33 -3.17 -8.64
CA HIS A 54 3.27 -2.48 -7.74
C HIS A 54 3.74 -3.40 -6.60
N LEU A 55 2.82 -4.09 -5.93
CA LEU A 55 3.16 -5.04 -4.86
C LEU A 55 4.02 -6.19 -5.42
N LYS A 56 3.64 -6.76 -6.56
CA LYS A 56 4.44 -7.80 -7.23
C LYS A 56 5.84 -7.32 -7.54
N ALA A 57 5.99 -6.15 -8.16
CA ALA A 57 7.30 -5.59 -8.48
C ALA A 57 8.15 -5.35 -7.23
N ARG A 58 7.54 -5.13 -6.06
CA ARG A 58 8.27 -4.88 -4.81
C ARG A 58 8.60 -6.15 -4.03
N PHE A 59 7.70 -7.14 -4.01
CA PHE A 59 7.91 -8.43 -3.34
C PHE A 59 8.65 -9.44 -4.22
N ALA A 60 8.65 -9.29 -5.54
CA ALA A 60 9.48 -10.09 -6.46
C ALA A 60 10.99 -9.79 -6.32
N TYR A 61 11.37 -8.74 -5.58
CA TYR A 61 12.76 -8.48 -5.16
C TYR A 61 13.12 -9.11 -3.80
N TYR A 62 12.18 -9.79 -3.13
CA TYR A 62 12.41 -10.59 -1.92
C TYR A 62 12.46 -12.13 -2.10
N PRO A 63 12.88 -12.73 -3.25
CA PRO A 63 13.00 -14.19 -3.35
C PRO A 63 14.27 -14.74 -2.67
N HIS A 64 15.19 -13.89 -2.22
CA HIS A 64 16.50 -14.33 -1.71
C HIS A 64 16.56 -14.72 -0.22
N PHE A 65 15.47 -14.57 0.55
CA PHE A 65 15.48 -14.88 1.99
C PHE A 65 14.68 -16.14 2.39
N VAL A 66 14.20 -16.92 1.43
CA VAL A 66 13.58 -18.22 1.71
C VAL A 66 14.23 -19.32 0.88
N SER A 67 15.53 -19.50 1.06
CA SER A 67 16.14 -20.79 0.81
C SER A 67 17.32 -21.01 1.75
N HIS A 68 17.40 -22.24 2.25
CA HIS A 68 18.45 -22.90 3.04
C HIS A 68 18.29 -22.84 4.57
N PRO A 69 18.60 -23.95 5.26
CA PRO A 69 18.19 -25.35 5.03
C PRO A 69 17.43 -25.95 6.23
#